data_AF-A0A167CJP9-F1
#
_entry.id   AF-A0A167CJP9-F1
#
_cell.length_a   1.000
_cell.length_b   1.000
_cell.length_c   1.000
_cell.angle_alpha   90.00
_cell.angle_beta   90.00
_cell.angle_gamma   90.00
#
_symmetry.space_group_name_H-M   'P 1'
#
loop_
_entity.id
_entity.type
_entity.pdbx_description
1 polymer ?
#
loop_
_entity_poly.entity_id
_entity_poly.type
_entity_poly.pdbx_seq_one_letter_code
_entity_poly.pdbx_strand_id
1 'polypeptide(L)'
;MMITKSIPELLKQLKLTHGAPVIDARIFVNYYRTTSEGRLMLGKGGNFFSFANQVHACFDAASRYLDILHSSHAHFFDVPLPIERAWTGPSDRSVSGMPFFGHLNGKKNVLYGSGYSGNGVVQSYIGGKILSSLIIKHQNRCSQCALVNGKLAKFPVEPIRSIGAYAIRNAIRREEHAQDRGMRPSKVDTWLSRLSGSAAKLDPNINRA
;
A
#
# COMPACT_ATOMS: atom_id res chain seq x y z
N MET A 1 10.62 1.31 -5.37
CA MET A 1 11.51 1.24 -4.19
C MET A 1 12.93 1.41 -4.67
N MET A 2 13.82 1.86 -3.80
CA MET A 2 15.25 1.88 -4.01
C MET A 2 15.99 1.59 -2.70
N ILE A 3 17.23 1.16 -2.81
CA ILE A 3 18.12 0.91 -1.68
C ILE A 3 19.47 1.53 -1.96
N THR A 4 20.07 2.10 -0.93
CA THR A 4 21.43 2.62 -1.00
C THR A 4 22.46 1.49 -0.93
N LYS A 5 23.71 1.82 -1.30
CA LYS A 5 24.88 1.11 -0.78
C LYS A 5 24.90 1.17 0.75
N SER A 6 25.74 0.36 1.39
CA SER A 6 25.98 0.49 2.83
C SER A 6 26.57 1.88 3.15
N ILE A 7 25.93 2.57 4.10
CA ILE A 7 26.22 3.96 4.52
C ILE A 7 26.14 4.10 6.07
N PRO A 8 26.77 3.22 6.87
CA PRO A 8 26.54 3.15 8.31
C PRO A 8 26.94 4.44 9.06
N GLU A 9 28.01 5.12 8.64
CA GLU A 9 28.46 6.37 9.23
C GLU A 9 27.42 7.49 9.03
N LEU A 10 26.85 7.58 7.82
CA LEU A 10 25.80 8.55 7.51
C LEU A 10 24.53 8.25 8.31
N LEU A 11 24.12 6.98 8.42
CA LEU A 11 22.96 6.60 9.23
C LEU A 11 23.16 6.93 10.71
N LYS A 12 24.38 6.80 11.23
CA LYS A 12 24.72 7.22 12.60
C LYS A 12 24.61 8.73 12.77
N GLN A 13 25.09 9.52 11.81
CA GLN A 13 24.95 10.99 11.81
C GLN A 13 23.48 11.42 11.79
N LEU A 14 22.67 10.76 10.95
CA LEU A 14 21.22 10.99 10.85
C LEU A 14 20.41 10.39 12.00
N LYS A 15 21.05 9.69 12.96
CA LYS A 15 20.41 8.99 14.09
C LYS A 15 19.39 7.92 13.66
N LEU A 16 19.59 7.28 12.51
CA LEU A 16 18.70 6.27 11.93
C LEU A 16 19.14 4.83 12.19
N THR A 17 19.77 4.55 13.34
CA THR A 17 20.31 3.22 13.67
C THR A 17 19.29 2.27 14.31
N HIS A 18 18.00 2.65 14.35
CA HIS A 18 16.94 1.91 15.06
C HIS A 18 16.13 0.94 14.17
N GLY A 19 16.27 1.00 12.84
CA GLY A 19 15.58 0.09 11.91
C GLY A 19 14.06 0.27 11.78
N ALA A 20 13.47 1.21 12.52
CA ALA A 20 12.03 1.44 12.49
C ALA A 20 11.62 2.11 11.16
N PRO A 21 10.47 1.74 10.58
CA PRO A 21 9.96 2.38 9.40
C PRO A 21 9.42 3.77 9.72
N VAL A 22 9.67 4.71 8.81
CA VAL A 22 9.06 6.05 8.81
C VAL A 22 8.20 6.16 7.57
N ILE A 23 6.98 6.66 7.75
CA ILE A 23 5.97 6.81 6.69
C ILE A 23 5.33 8.18 6.89
N ASP A 24 5.10 8.92 5.80
CA ASP A 24 4.35 10.17 5.87
C ASP A 24 2.82 9.93 5.89
N ALA A 25 2.05 11.02 6.08
CA ALA A 25 0.59 10.97 6.15
C ALA A 25 -0.10 11.09 4.78
N ARG A 26 0.64 10.91 3.67
CA ARG A 26 0.08 11.03 2.31
C ARG A 26 -0.78 9.83 1.95
N ILE A 27 -1.62 9.97 0.93
CA ILE A 27 -2.37 8.83 0.38
C ILE A 27 -1.41 7.90 -0.36
N PHE A 28 -0.52 8.48 -1.18
CA PHE A 28 0.57 7.74 -1.82
C PHE A 28 1.85 7.93 -1.05
N VAL A 29 1.91 7.20 0.05
CA VAL A 29 2.95 7.32 1.07
C VAL A 29 4.35 7.31 0.48
N ASN A 30 5.17 8.18 1.04
CA ASN A 30 6.61 8.02 0.99
C ASN A 30 7.04 7.35 2.29
N TYR A 31 8.00 6.42 2.18
CA TYR A 31 8.48 5.70 3.35
C TYR A 31 9.95 5.35 3.21
N TYR A 32 10.61 5.20 4.36
CA TYR A 32 11.95 4.66 4.43
C TYR A 32 12.14 3.80 5.68
N ARG A 33 13.16 2.95 5.65
CA ARG A 33 13.66 2.22 6.83
C ARG A 33 15.13 1.88 6.64
N THR A 34 15.86 1.78 7.74
CA THR A 34 17.22 1.25 7.71
C THR A 34 17.23 -0.28 7.79
N THR A 35 18.29 -0.87 7.27
CA THR A 35 18.59 -2.30 7.36
C THR A 35 19.70 -2.56 8.38
N SER A 36 19.80 -3.80 8.86
CA SER A 36 20.89 -4.23 9.75
C SER A 36 22.28 -4.13 9.10
N GLU A 37 22.34 -4.11 7.76
CA GLU A 37 23.58 -3.95 6.98
C GLU A 37 23.98 -2.47 6.78
N GLY A 38 23.34 -1.53 7.49
CA GLY A 38 23.66 -0.11 7.36
C GLY A 38 23.21 0.49 6.03
N ARG A 39 22.16 -0.04 5.40
CA ARG A 39 21.57 0.54 4.18
C ARG A 39 20.28 1.29 4.50
N LEU A 40 19.91 2.22 3.63
CA LEU A 40 18.62 2.90 3.66
C LEU A 40 17.76 2.38 2.51
N MET A 41 16.62 1.77 2.84
CA MET A 41 15.60 1.39 1.86
C MET A 41 14.51 2.45 1.84
N LEU A 42 14.15 2.90 0.64
CA LEU A 42 13.16 3.94 0.45
C LEU A 42 12.12 3.55 -0.61
N GLY A 43 10.91 4.06 -0.48
CA GLY A 43 9.82 3.71 -1.36
C GLY A 43 8.72 4.74 -1.46
N LYS A 44 7.98 4.60 -2.56
CA LYS A 44 6.80 5.40 -2.88
C LYS A 44 5.74 4.53 -3.55
N GLY A 45 4.51 4.61 -3.06
CA GLY A 45 3.36 3.88 -3.58
C GLY A 45 2.65 4.54 -4.77
N GLY A 46 1.70 3.82 -5.38
CA GLY A 46 0.67 4.41 -6.25
C GLY A 46 1.12 4.89 -7.62
N ASN A 47 2.00 4.15 -8.29
CA ASN A 47 2.57 4.57 -9.58
C ASN A 47 1.91 3.93 -10.81
N PHE A 48 1.63 2.63 -10.78
CA PHE A 48 1.02 1.92 -11.90
C PHE A 48 -0.16 1.10 -11.39
N PHE A 49 -1.29 1.17 -12.09
CA PHE A 49 -2.47 0.36 -11.81
C PHE A 49 -2.70 -0.60 -12.97
N SER A 50 -2.89 -1.87 -12.62
CA SER A 50 -3.09 -2.92 -13.60
C SER A 50 -4.49 -2.86 -14.22
N PHE A 51 -4.56 -3.01 -15.54
CA PHE A 51 -5.81 -3.23 -16.24
C PHE A 51 -6.28 -4.68 -16.03
N ALA A 52 -7.56 -4.86 -15.70
CA ALA A 52 -8.16 -6.19 -15.53
C ALA A 52 -7.42 -7.12 -14.53
N ASN A 53 -6.72 -6.57 -13.53
CA ASN A 53 -5.94 -7.31 -12.53
C ASN A 53 -4.80 -8.17 -13.11
N GLN A 54 -4.33 -7.88 -14.32
CA GLN A 54 -3.19 -8.56 -14.91
C GLN A 54 -1.88 -8.26 -14.15
N VAL A 55 -1.11 -9.30 -13.85
CA VAL A 55 0.24 -9.12 -13.29
C VAL A 55 1.20 -8.86 -14.44
N HIS A 56 1.57 -7.60 -14.64
CA HIS A 56 2.50 -7.19 -15.69
C HIS A 56 3.96 -7.34 -15.24
N ALA A 57 4.86 -7.63 -16.19
CA ALA A 57 6.30 -7.74 -15.92
C ALA A 57 6.90 -6.49 -15.28
N CYS A 58 6.32 -5.30 -15.50
CA CYS A 58 6.76 -4.06 -14.87
C CYS A 58 6.58 -4.02 -13.34
N PHE A 59 5.93 -5.02 -12.74
CA PHE A 59 5.88 -5.18 -11.29
C PHE A 59 7.10 -5.89 -10.72
N ASP A 60 7.85 -6.65 -11.53
CA ASP A 60 9.08 -7.35 -11.15
C ASP A 60 10.26 -6.90 -12.03
N ALA A 61 10.42 -5.59 -12.15
CA ALA A 61 11.43 -4.98 -13.01
C ALA A 61 12.19 -3.87 -12.26
N ALA A 62 13.26 -3.39 -12.90
CA ALA A 62 13.92 -2.16 -12.50
C ALA A 62 12.89 -1.00 -12.47
N SER A 63 13.01 -0.11 -11.48
CA SER A 63 12.05 0.97 -11.35
C SER A 63 12.22 2.01 -12.45
N ARG A 64 11.16 2.25 -13.23
CA ARG A 64 11.08 3.36 -14.20
C ARG A 64 10.70 4.71 -13.58
N TYR A 65 10.61 4.77 -12.25
CA TYR A 65 10.12 5.93 -11.50
C TYR A 65 11.23 6.60 -10.68
N LEU A 66 12.47 6.58 -11.20
CA LEU A 66 13.64 7.10 -10.49
C LEU A 66 13.49 8.56 -10.12
N ASP A 67 13.03 9.43 -11.04
CA ASP A 67 12.88 10.86 -10.75
C ASP A 67 11.90 11.13 -9.61
N ILE A 68 10.79 10.40 -9.57
CA ILE A 68 9.79 10.51 -8.51
C ILE A 68 10.38 10.02 -7.18
N LEU A 69 11.14 8.92 -7.21
CA LEU A 69 11.78 8.40 -6.02
C LEU A 69 12.85 9.38 -5.51
N HIS A 70 13.74 9.91 -6.36
CA HIS A 70 14.72 10.91 -5.98
C HIS A 70 14.07 12.16 -5.38
N SER A 71 13.04 12.69 -6.05
CA SER A 71 12.29 13.86 -5.57
C SER A 71 11.60 13.60 -4.22
N SER A 72 11.04 12.40 -4.05
CA SER A 72 10.41 11.96 -2.80
C SER A 72 11.41 11.87 -1.65
N HIS A 73 12.64 11.41 -1.92
CA HIS A 73 13.64 11.23 -0.86
C HIS A 73 14.37 12.52 -0.50
N ALA A 74 14.52 13.44 -1.44
CA ALA A 74 15.01 14.79 -1.16
C ALA A 74 14.11 15.54 -0.16
N HIS A 75 12.85 15.11 0.02
CA HIS A 75 11.96 15.65 1.08
C HIS A 75 12.38 15.24 2.49
N PHE A 76 13.05 14.09 2.66
CA PHE A 76 13.47 13.58 3.98
C PHE A 76 14.94 13.81 4.28
N PHE A 77 15.78 13.88 3.23
CA PHE A 77 17.22 13.91 3.36
C PHE A 77 17.83 14.97 2.45
N ASP A 78 18.49 15.95 3.06
CA ASP A 78 19.23 17.01 2.36
C ASP A 78 20.64 16.57 1.92
N VAL A 79 20.93 15.27 1.98
CA VAL A 79 22.22 14.68 1.64
C VAL A 79 22.09 13.74 0.44
N PRO A 80 23.09 13.68 -0.45
CA PRO A 80 23.08 12.73 -1.56
C PRO A 80 23.17 11.29 -1.03
N LEU A 81 22.27 10.44 -1.51
CA LEU A 81 22.23 9.01 -1.16
C LEU A 81 22.80 8.16 -2.31
N PRO A 82 23.82 7.31 -2.05
CA PRO A 82 24.40 6.46 -3.09
C PRO A 82 23.46 5.28 -3.40
N ILE A 83 22.58 5.42 -4.38
CA ILE A 83 21.63 4.37 -4.77
C ILE A 83 22.37 3.19 -5.41
N GLU A 84 22.09 1.98 -4.93
CA GLU A 84 22.64 0.73 -5.46
C GLU A 84 21.67 0.05 -6.42
N ARG A 85 20.38 0.03 -6.06
CA ARG A 85 19.34 -0.61 -6.88
C ARG A 85 17.99 0.07 -6.69
N ALA A 86 17.18 0.04 -7.74
CA ALA A 86 15.77 0.42 -7.69
C ALA A 86 14.91 -0.63 -8.40
N TRP A 87 13.76 -0.96 -7.81
CA TRP A 87 12.85 -2.00 -8.31
C TRP A 87 11.39 -1.65 -8.02
N THR A 88 10.50 -2.38 -8.68
CA THR A 88 9.05 -2.35 -8.47
C THR A 88 8.59 -3.57 -7.68
N GLY A 89 7.38 -3.51 -7.14
CA GLY A 89 6.72 -4.67 -6.55
C GLY A 89 5.21 -4.52 -6.71
N PRO A 90 4.47 -5.60 -6.99
CA PRO A 90 3.02 -5.55 -7.01
C PRO A 90 2.47 -5.49 -5.58
N SER A 91 1.36 -4.78 -5.42
CA SER A 91 0.52 -4.84 -4.23
C SER A 91 -0.92 -4.98 -4.69
N ASP A 92 -1.68 -5.81 -3.99
CA ASP A 92 -3.12 -5.86 -4.17
C ASP A 92 -3.78 -4.64 -3.51
N ARG A 93 -5.07 -4.47 -3.78
CA ARG A 93 -5.94 -3.55 -3.06
C ARG A 93 -7.34 -4.14 -2.98
N SER A 94 -7.88 -4.27 -1.77
CA SER A 94 -9.30 -4.53 -1.55
C SER A 94 -10.08 -3.22 -1.49
N VAL A 95 -11.38 -3.27 -1.76
CA VAL A 95 -12.25 -2.07 -1.69
C VAL A 95 -12.29 -1.50 -0.28
N SER A 96 -12.28 -2.34 0.76
CA SER A 96 -12.25 -1.89 2.15
C SER A 96 -10.86 -1.46 2.64
N GLY A 97 -9.80 -1.83 1.93
CA GLY A 97 -8.42 -1.70 2.39
C GLY A 97 -8.02 -2.72 3.47
N MET A 98 -8.91 -3.64 3.85
CA MET A 98 -8.68 -4.66 4.87
C MET A 98 -8.54 -6.06 4.24
N PRO A 99 -7.76 -6.97 4.88
CA PRO A 99 -7.67 -8.34 4.43
C PRO A 99 -8.97 -9.09 4.70
N PHE A 100 -9.26 -10.10 3.89
CA PHE A 100 -10.45 -10.92 3.99
C PHE A 100 -10.11 -12.40 3.79
N PHE A 101 -10.86 -13.26 4.47
CA PHE A 101 -10.60 -14.68 4.60
C PHE A 101 -11.86 -15.50 4.37
N GLY A 102 -11.69 -16.73 3.88
CA GLY A 102 -12.83 -17.64 3.72
C GLY A 102 -12.48 -18.89 2.93
N HIS A 103 -13.53 -19.54 2.44
CA HIS A 103 -13.44 -20.73 1.61
C HIS A 103 -13.62 -20.37 0.13
N LEU A 104 -12.69 -20.82 -0.71
CA LEU A 104 -12.71 -20.50 -2.13
C LEU A 104 -13.88 -21.23 -2.81
N ASN A 105 -14.80 -20.48 -3.42
CA ASN A 105 -15.98 -21.02 -4.13
C ASN A 105 -16.78 -22.05 -3.29
N GLY A 106 -16.88 -21.84 -1.97
CA GLY A 106 -17.57 -22.76 -1.06
C GLY A 106 -16.87 -24.10 -0.81
N LYS A 107 -15.67 -24.31 -1.36
CA LYS A 107 -14.89 -25.54 -1.14
C LYS A 107 -14.32 -25.57 0.27
N LYS A 108 -14.80 -26.51 1.09
CA LYS A 108 -14.43 -26.65 2.52
C LYS A 108 -12.94 -26.89 2.77
N ASN A 109 -12.21 -27.41 1.79
CA ASN A 109 -10.80 -27.75 1.88
C ASN A 109 -9.86 -26.73 1.21
N VAL A 110 -10.39 -25.62 0.69
CA VAL A 110 -9.57 -24.57 0.08
C VAL A 110 -9.86 -23.26 0.80
N LEU A 111 -8.95 -22.89 1.70
CA LEU A 111 -9.01 -21.62 2.42
C LEU A 111 -8.15 -20.58 1.73
N TYR A 112 -8.54 -19.31 1.83
CA TYR A 112 -7.77 -18.21 1.30
C TYR A 112 -7.72 -17.05 2.28
N GLY A 113 -6.64 -16.27 2.19
CA GLY A 113 -6.51 -14.94 2.78
C GLY A 113 -5.95 -13.99 1.71
N SER A 114 -6.64 -12.88 1.46
CA SER A 114 -6.27 -11.90 0.44
C SER A 114 -6.69 -10.49 0.86
N GLY A 115 -6.48 -9.47 0.03
CA GLY A 115 -6.93 -8.11 0.32
C GLY A 115 -6.03 -7.31 1.25
N TYR A 116 -4.79 -7.75 1.47
CA TYR A 116 -3.86 -7.13 2.42
C TYR A 116 -3.49 -5.69 2.08
N SER A 117 -3.75 -5.24 0.84
CA SER A 117 -3.76 -3.82 0.49
C SER A 117 -2.45 -3.08 0.80
N GLY A 118 -1.32 -3.79 0.65
CA GLY A 118 0.03 -3.26 0.94
C GLY A 118 0.50 -3.44 2.38
N ASN A 119 -0.31 -4.02 3.27
CA ASN A 119 0.01 -4.25 4.69
C ASN A 119 0.29 -5.72 5.03
N GLY A 120 0.57 -6.54 4.01
CA GLY A 120 0.65 -8.00 4.13
C GLY A 120 1.70 -8.48 5.13
N VAL A 121 2.87 -7.83 5.22
CA VAL A 121 3.92 -8.23 6.17
C VAL A 121 3.42 -8.19 7.61
N VAL A 122 2.85 -7.05 8.04
CA VAL A 122 2.37 -6.88 9.43
C VAL A 122 1.11 -7.69 9.68
N GLN A 123 0.17 -7.69 8.73
CA GLN A 123 -1.14 -8.35 8.90
C GLN A 123 -1.09 -9.87 8.71
N SER A 124 -0.03 -10.42 8.10
CA SER A 124 0.13 -11.86 7.87
C SER A 124 0.07 -12.67 9.16
N TYR A 125 0.58 -12.12 10.27
CA TYR A 125 0.52 -12.78 11.58
C TYR A 125 -0.93 -13.05 12.03
N ILE A 126 -1.79 -12.03 11.94
CA ILE A 126 -3.22 -12.17 12.26
C ILE A 126 -3.89 -13.08 11.24
N GLY A 127 -3.54 -12.96 9.95
CA GLY A 127 -4.05 -13.84 8.91
C GLY A 127 -3.74 -15.31 9.16
N GLY A 128 -2.52 -15.63 9.63
CA GLY A 128 -2.13 -16.98 10.01
C GLY A 128 -2.95 -17.53 11.18
N LYS A 129 -3.24 -16.71 12.20
CA LYS A 129 -4.13 -17.10 13.31
C LYS A 129 -5.56 -17.38 12.85
N ILE A 130 -6.08 -16.54 11.96
CA ILE A 130 -7.41 -16.72 11.38
C ILE A 130 -7.46 -18.01 10.57
N LEU A 131 -6.55 -18.19 9.61
CA LEU A 131 -6.49 -19.38 8.76
C LEU A 131 -6.30 -20.66 9.58
N SER A 132 -5.41 -20.64 10.57
CA SER A 132 -5.22 -21.77 11.49
C SER A 132 -6.52 -22.12 12.22
N SER A 133 -7.21 -21.13 12.79
CA SER A 133 -8.50 -21.34 13.48
C SER A 133 -9.57 -21.91 12.56
N LEU A 134 -9.59 -21.50 11.29
CA LEU A 134 -10.52 -22.04 10.29
C LEU A 134 -10.18 -23.48 9.90
N ILE A 135 -8.90 -23.82 9.74
CA ILE A 135 -8.43 -25.18 9.41
C ILE A 135 -8.84 -26.18 10.49
N ILE A 136 -8.57 -25.87 11.76
CA ILE A 136 -8.92 -26.76 12.88
C ILE A 136 -10.41 -26.68 13.28
N LYS A 137 -11.22 -25.90 12.55
CA LYS A 137 -12.65 -25.67 12.81
C LYS A 137 -12.94 -25.18 14.23
N HIS A 138 -11.99 -24.46 14.82
CA HIS A 138 -12.11 -23.97 16.18
C HIS A 138 -12.90 -22.67 16.19
N GLN A 139 -14.05 -22.68 16.88
CA GLN A 139 -14.91 -21.51 17.01
C GLN A 139 -14.33 -20.56 18.07
N ASN A 140 -13.66 -19.51 17.62
CA ASN A 140 -13.06 -18.50 18.47
C ASN A 140 -13.18 -17.11 17.83
N ARG A 141 -12.69 -16.10 18.55
CA ARG A 141 -12.69 -14.71 18.07
C ARG A 141 -12.02 -14.53 16.70
N CYS A 142 -11.02 -15.34 16.35
CA CYS A 142 -10.36 -15.24 15.05
C CYS A 142 -11.23 -15.80 13.91
N SER A 143 -11.84 -16.97 14.10
CA SER A 143 -12.71 -17.59 13.08
C SER A 143 -14.07 -16.90 12.93
N GLN A 144 -14.50 -16.13 13.92
CA GLN A 144 -15.77 -15.39 13.93
C GLN A 144 -15.61 -13.88 13.67
N CYS A 145 -14.41 -13.38 13.37
CA CYS A 145 -14.23 -11.94 13.13
C CYS A 145 -14.82 -11.50 11.78
N ALA A 146 -15.12 -10.20 11.66
CA ALA A 146 -15.74 -9.61 10.46
C ALA A 146 -14.89 -9.73 9.17
N LEU A 147 -13.61 -10.12 9.29
CA LEU A 147 -12.74 -10.37 8.14
C LEU A 147 -13.00 -11.75 7.49
N VAL A 148 -13.72 -12.63 8.17
CA VAL A 148 -14.03 -13.99 7.69
C VAL A 148 -15.41 -14.02 7.06
N ASN A 149 -15.53 -14.54 5.85
CA ASN A 149 -16.79 -14.72 5.11
C ASN A 149 -17.64 -13.43 4.94
N GLY A 150 -17.03 -12.26 5.10
CA GLY A 150 -17.69 -10.98 4.87
C GLY A 150 -18.03 -10.77 3.38
N LYS A 151 -19.09 -9.99 3.10
CA LYS A 151 -19.46 -9.63 1.73
C LYS A 151 -18.35 -8.78 1.11
N LEU A 152 -17.77 -9.26 0.02
CA LEU A 152 -16.71 -8.54 -0.68
C LEU A 152 -17.32 -7.50 -1.63
N ALA A 153 -17.00 -6.24 -1.40
CA ALA A 153 -17.29 -5.18 -2.35
C ALA A 153 -16.42 -5.34 -3.61
N LYS A 154 -16.96 -4.89 -4.75
CA LYS A 154 -16.29 -4.98 -6.06
C LYS A 154 -15.93 -3.60 -6.55
N PHE A 155 -14.76 -3.47 -7.17
CA PHE A 155 -14.43 -2.29 -7.95
C PHE A 155 -15.33 -2.22 -9.21
N PRO A 156 -15.47 -1.02 -9.81
CA PRO A 156 -16.11 -0.89 -11.13
C PRO A 156 -15.48 -1.82 -12.17
N VAL A 157 -16.21 -2.11 -13.24
CA VAL A 157 -15.69 -2.88 -14.37
C VAL A 157 -14.73 -2.05 -15.24
N GLU A 158 -13.88 -2.71 -16.01
CA GLU A 158 -13.05 -2.03 -17.00
C GLU A 158 -13.89 -1.52 -18.18
N PRO A 159 -13.52 -0.40 -18.83
CA PRO A 159 -12.34 0.45 -18.56
C PRO A 159 -12.58 1.54 -17.50
N ILE A 160 -13.80 1.65 -16.96
CA ILE A 160 -14.21 2.70 -16.02
C ILE A 160 -13.31 2.72 -14.78
N ARG A 161 -12.96 1.52 -14.26
CA ARG A 161 -12.04 1.38 -13.14
C ARG A 161 -10.67 1.99 -13.40
N SER A 162 -10.04 1.62 -14.52
CA SER A 162 -8.72 2.15 -14.86
C SER A 162 -8.76 3.66 -15.05
N ILE A 163 -9.71 4.17 -15.83
CA ILE A 163 -9.87 5.62 -16.06
C ILE A 163 -10.05 6.36 -14.73
N GLY A 164 -10.96 5.89 -13.87
CA GLY A 164 -11.20 6.47 -12.56
C GLY A 164 -9.97 6.42 -11.64
N ALA A 165 -9.26 5.30 -11.61
CA ALA A 165 -8.07 5.13 -10.78
C ALA A 165 -6.96 6.12 -11.17
N TYR A 166 -6.71 6.28 -12.47
CA TYR A 166 -5.73 7.25 -12.97
C TYR A 166 -6.17 8.71 -12.75
N ALA A 167 -7.46 9.01 -12.93
CA ALA A 167 -8.02 10.35 -12.66
C ALA A 167 -7.86 10.75 -11.19
N ILE A 168 -8.30 9.88 -10.27
CA ILE A 168 -8.18 10.09 -8.82
C ILE A 168 -6.71 10.20 -8.40
N ARG A 169 -5.85 9.29 -8.90
CA ARG A 169 -4.41 9.33 -8.60
C ARG A 169 -3.76 10.65 -9.00
N ASN A 170 -4.06 11.14 -10.21
CA ASN A 170 -3.48 12.37 -10.71
C ASN A 170 -4.04 13.59 -9.93
N ALA A 171 -5.30 13.56 -9.51
CA ALA A 171 -5.88 14.59 -8.65
C ALA A 171 -5.19 14.65 -7.28
N ILE A 172 -4.99 13.51 -6.62
CA ILE A 172 -4.23 13.43 -5.35
C ILE A 172 -2.83 14.02 -5.51
N ARG A 173 -2.11 13.65 -6.57
CA ARG A 173 -0.75 14.18 -6.82
C ARG A 173 -0.73 15.70 -6.98
N ARG A 174 -1.70 16.27 -7.69
CA ARG A 174 -1.81 17.73 -7.85
C ARG A 174 -2.17 18.41 -6.54
N GLU A 175 -3.09 17.82 -5.77
CA GLU A 175 -3.48 18.34 -4.45
C GLU A 175 -2.31 18.34 -3.47
N GLU A 176 -1.64 17.20 -3.30
CA GLU A 176 -0.47 17.08 -2.41
C GLU A 176 0.66 18.03 -2.84
N HIS A 177 0.93 18.16 -4.15
CA HIS A 177 1.94 19.09 -4.67
C HIS A 177 1.57 20.58 -4.51
N ALA A 178 0.29 20.92 -4.47
CA ALA A 178 -0.15 22.27 -4.12
C ALA A 178 0.10 22.54 -2.63
N GLN A 179 -0.25 21.58 -1.77
CA GLN A 179 -0.06 21.66 -0.32
C GLN A 179 1.43 21.76 0.04
N ASP A 180 2.30 20.99 -0.60
CA ASP A 180 3.76 21.04 -0.41
C ASP A 180 4.35 22.44 -0.69
N ARG A 181 3.71 23.22 -1.56
CA ARG A 181 4.13 24.57 -1.92
C ARG A 181 3.40 25.66 -1.11
N GLY A 182 2.66 25.28 -0.07
CA GLY A 182 1.84 26.21 0.72
C GLY A 182 0.67 26.82 -0.06
N MET A 183 0.28 26.21 -1.19
CA MET A 183 -0.80 26.70 -2.05
C MET A 183 -2.10 25.97 -1.79
N ARG A 184 -3.23 26.63 -2.08
CA ARG A 184 -4.55 26.00 -2.02
C ARG A 184 -4.75 25.08 -3.23
N PRO A 185 -5.15 23.81 -3.03
CA PRO A 185 -5.45 22.91 -4.14
C PRO A 185 -6.73 23.32 -4.88
N SER A 186 -6.85 22.89 -6.13
CA SER A 186 -8.07 23.08 -6.92
C SER A 186 -9.26 22.36 -6.28
N LYS A 187 -10.44 23.00 -6.28
CA LYS A 187 -11.69 22.39 -5.78
C LYS A 187 -12.01 21.07 -6.48
N VAL A 188 -11.68 20.96 -7.77
CA VAL A 188 -11.88 19.73 -8.55
C VAL A 188 -10.95 18.62 -8.08
N ASP A 189 -9.68 18.94 -7.82
CA ASP A 189 -8.69 17.97 -7.35
C ASP A 189 -9.04 17.48 -5.94
N THR A 190 -9.42 18.37 -5.04
CA THR A 190 -9.90 18.03 -3.69
C THR A 190 -11.20 17.21 -3.73
N TRP A 191 -12.09 17.46 -4.69
CA TRP A 191 -13.31 16.64 -4.84
C TRP A 191 -12.97 15.24 -5.34
N LEU A 192 -12.12 15.12 -6.36
CA LEU A 192 -11.68 13.83 -6.91
C LEU A 192 -10.87 13.02 -5.90
N SER A 193 -9.99 13.64 -5.13
CA SER A 193 -9.14 12.95 -4.16
C SER A 193 -9.94 12.31 -3.02
N ARG A 194 -11.06 12.92 -2.62
CA ARG A 194 -12.00 12.34 -1.63
C ARG A 194 -12.57 11.00 -2.05
N LEU A 195 -12.64 10.73 -3.35
CA LEU A 195 -13.09 9.43 -3.87
C LEU A 195 -12.09 8.31 -3.56
N SER A 196 -10.83 8.63 -3.25
CA SER A 196 -9.85 7.64 -2.80
C SER A 196 -10.11 7.14 -1.38
N GLY A 197 -10.69 7.99 -0.51
CA GLY A 197 -11.11 7.63 0.84
C GLY A 197 -12.24 6.60 0.87
N SER A 198 -13.01 6.48 -0.21
CA SER A 198 -14.00 5.40 -0.38
C SER A 198 -13.38 4.01 -0.49
N ALA A 199 -12.05 3.91 -0.75
CA ALA A 199 -11.30 2.65 -0.77
C ALA A 199 -10.70 2.27 0.61
N ALA A 200 -11.08 2.97 1.68
CA ALA A 200 -10.69 2.71 3.07
C ALA A 200 -11.88 2.77 4.04
N LYS A 201 -13.12 2.87 3.52
CA LYS A 201 -14.32 2.79 4.35
C LYS A 201 -14.71 1.33 4.49
N LEU A 202 -14.73 0.84 5.73
CA LEU A 202 -15.61 -0.26 6.09
C LEU A 202 -17.01 0.07 5.57
N ASP A 203 -17.68 -0.93 5.01
CA ASP A 203 -18.99 -0.82 4.39
C ASP A 203 -19.92 0.03 5.29
N PRO A 204 -20.54 1.11 4.80
CA PRO A 204 -21.42 1.96 5.61
C PRO A 204 -22.66 1.22 6.17
N ASN A 205 -22.88 -0.04 5.78
CA ASN A 205 -23.97 -0.89 6.27
C ASN A 205 -23.61 -1.79 7.46
N ILE A 206 -22.76 -1.34 8.39
CA ILE A 206 -22.53 -2.08 9.65
C ILE A 206 -23.69 -1.91 10.67
N ASN A 207 -24.66 -1.02 10.42
CA ASN A 207 -25.84 -0.81 11.28
C ASN A 207 -27.17 -1.13 10.60
N ARG A 208 -27.37 -2.38 10.17
CA ARG A 208 -28.71 -2.97 10.00
C ARG A 208 -28.69 -4.44 10.44
N ALA A 209 -28.65 -4.63 11.76
CA ALA A 209 -29.17 -5.80 12.45
C ALA A 209 -30.13 -5.29 13.52
#